data_AF-A0A2W4L262-F1
#
_entry.id   AF-A0A2W4L262-F1
#
_cell.length_a   1.000
_cell.length_b   1.000
_cell.length_c   1.000
_cell.angle_alpha   90.00
_cell.angle_beta   90.00
_cell.angle_gamma   90.00
#
_symmetry.space_group_name_H-M   'P 1'
#
loop_
_entity.id
_entity.type
_entity.pdbx_description
1 polymer ?
#
loop_
_entity_poly.entity_id
_entity_poly.type
_entity_poly.pdbx_seq_one_letter_code
_entity_poly.pdbx_strand_id
1 'polypeptide(L)'
;MGIMARTLTVSSQRPGAFPTIRDALEVAEDGAVVSIDAGVYTEAIRLRDRRVSLVAAGEAGSVTIDATGEPAPAVACDGGEVTLRGLVLKSGDYPAVSAAGGRITIEKCEVGAGYAAGVIVTDAAQLSATDVTVR
;
A
#
# COMPACT_ATOMS: atom_id res chain seq x y z
N MET A 1 -15.55 -3.69 23.22
CA MET A 1 -14.12 -3.53 23.55
C MET A 1 -13.46 -3.06 22.26
N GLY A 2 -13.19 -1.76 22.14
CA GLY A 2 -12.69 -1.18 20.89
C GLY A 2 -11.31 -1.72 20.59
N ILE A 3 -11.13 -2.31 19.40
CA ILE A 3 -9.81 -2.73 18.93
C ILE A 3 -8.94 -1.47 18.88
N MET A 4 -7.95 -1.38 19.76
CA MET A 4 -6.88 -0.40 19.62
C MET A 4 -6.10 -0.84 18.39
N ALA A 5 -6.31 -0.16 17.25
CA ALA A 5 -5.57 -0.44 16.03
C ALA A 5 -4.07 -0.36 16.32
N ARG A 6 -3.37 -1.50 16.24
CA ARG A 6 -1.94 -1.55 16.52
C ARG A 6 -1.20 -0.79 15.41
N THR A 7 -0.42 0.21 15.80
CA THR A 7 0.42 0.95 14.85
C THR A 7 1.79 0.30 14.77
N LEU A 8 2.22 -0.07 13.58
CA LEU A 8 3.54 -0.61 13.28
C LEU A 8 4.34 0.44 12.50
N THR A 9 5.56 0.71 12.93
CA THR A 9 6.42 1.71 12.28
C THR A 9 7.38 1.02 11.32
N VAL A 10 7.38 1.43 10.06
CA VAL A 10 8.33 0.98 9.03
C VAL A 10 9.32 2.09 8.76
N SER A 11 10.61 1.78 8.77
CA SER A 11 11.68 2.70 8.45
C SER A 11 12.96 1.93 8.13
N SER A 12 13.60 2.23 7.01
CA SER A 12 14.90 1.66 6.65
C SER A 12 16.08 2.24 7.45
N GLN A 13 15.86 3.35 8.17
CA GLN A 13 16.91 4.11 8.84
C GLN A 13 16.79 4.14 10.37
N ARG A 14 15.59 3.84 10.92
CA ARG A 14 15.33 3.95 12.35
C ARG A 14 15.54 2.60 13.07
N PRO A 15 16.47 2.52 14.04
CA PRO A 15 16.60 1.34 14.88
C PRO A 15 15.31 1.05 15.64
N GLY A 16 14.87 -0.22 15.64
CA GLY A 16 13.64 -0.65 16.32
C GLY A 16 12.35 -0.48 15.50
N ALA A 17 12.42 0.08 14.29
CA ALA A 17 11.34 0.01 13.30
C ALA A 17 11.50 -1.24 12.42
N PHE A 18 10.43 -1.64 11.74
CA PHE A 18 10.50 -2.68 10.71
C PHE A 18 11.26 -2.13 9.49
N PRO A 19 12.26 -2.85 8.95
CA PRO A 19 13.06 -2.35 7.85
C PRO A 19 12.31 -2.36 6.51
N THR A 20 11.30 -3.22 6.36
CA THR A 20 10.46 -3.32 5.17
C THR A 20 8.97 -3.29 5.52
N ILE A 21 8.13 -2.95 4.53
CA ILE A 21 6.67 -2.94 4.72
C ILE A 21 6.18 -4.39 4.88
N ARG A 22 6.75 -5.33 4.12
CA ARG A 22 6.46 -6.76 4.26
C ARG A 22 6.72 -7.29 5.67
N ASP A 23 7.84 -6.95 6.31
CA ASP A 23 8.14 -7.43 7.68
C ASP A 23 7.10 -6.92 8.70
N ALA A 24 6.66 -5.65 8.56
CA ALA A 24 5.58 -5.13 9.39
C ALA A 24 4.27 -5.88 9.13
N LEU A 25 3.97 -6.17 7.87
CA LEU A 25 2.77 -6.90 7.49
C LEU A 25 2.77 -8.35 8.00
N GLU A 26 3.91 -9.01 8.17
CA GLU A 26 3.97 -10.37 8.72
C GLU A 26 3.44 -10.46 10.15
N VAL A 27 3.63 -9.42 10.95
CA VAL A 27 3.16 -9.36 12.35
C VAL A 27 1.92 -8.49 12.55
N ALA A 28 1.43 -7.86 11.48
CA ALA A 28 0.25 -7.02 11.52
C ALA A 28 -1.02 -7.84 11.80
N GLU A 29 -1.79 -7.40 12.77
CA GLU A 29 -3.12 -7.93 13.03
C GLU A 29 -4.15 -7.21 12.15
N ASP A 30 -5.35 -7.78 12.03
CA ASP A 30 -6.44 -7.11 11.33
C ASP A 30 -6.80 -5.78 12.00
N GLY A 31 -6.96 -4.74 11.18
CA GLY A 31 -7.14 -3.36 11.61
C GLY A 31 -5.84 -2.62 11.93
N ALA A 32 -4.67 -3.21 11.71
CA ALA A 32 -3.39 -2.54 11.96
C ALA A 32 -3.17 -1.32 11.04
N VAL A 33 -2.43 -0.35 11.56
CA VAL A 33 -1.93 0.81 10.80
C VAL A 33 -0.42 0.67 10.66
N VAL A 34 0.05 0.52 9.43
CA VAL A 34 1.47 0.54 9.10
C VAL A 34 1.84 1.98 8.74
N SER A 35 2.51 2.65 9.67
CA SER A 35 3.02 4.00 9.51
C SER A 35 4.43 3.94 8.93
N ILE A 36 4.62 4.46 7.72
CA ILE A 36 5.84 4.28 6.92
C ILE A 36 6.61 5.60 6.89
N ASP A 37 7.84 5.60 7.40
CA ASP A 37 8.74 6.74 7.30
C ASP A 37 9.14 6.99 5.84
N ALA A 38 9.41 8.27 5.53
CA ALA A 38 9.83 8.71 4.20
C ALA A 38 11.01 7.88 3.66
N GLY A 39 10.93 7.50 2.40
CA GLY A 39 11.91 6.62 1.77
C GLY A 39 11.38 5.91 0.52
N VAL A 40 12.27 5.16 -0.11
CA VAL A 40 11.95 4.29 -1.24
C VAL A 40 12.06 2.84 -0.78
N TYR A 41 10.97 2.11 -0.93
CA TYR A 41 10.83 0.72 -0.53
C TYR A 41 10.67 -0.10 -1.80
N THR A 42 11.73 -0.79 -2.21
CA THR A 42 11.74 -1.63 -3.41
C THR A 42 11.12 -3.00 -3.08
N GLU A 43 9.80 -3.06 -3.11
CA GLU A 43 9.03 -4.24 -2.74
C GLU A 43 7.64 -4.22 -3.38
N ALA A 44 7.12 -5.42 -3.68
CA ALA A 44 5.73 -5.61 -4.11
C ALA A 44 4.88 -6.14 -2.94
N ILE A 45 3.80 -5.43 -2.62
CA ILE A 45 2.95 -5.72 -1.46
C ILE A 45 1.74 -6.55 -1.88
N ARG A 46 1.49 -7.65 -1.17
CA ARG A 46 0.33 -8.52 -1.38
C ARG A 46 -0.48 -8.66 -0.10
N LEU A 47 -1.75 -8.32 -0.17
CA LEU A 47 -2.69 -8.33 0.95
C LEU A 47 -3.87 -9.21 0.57
N ARG A 48 -4.09 -10.30 1.31
CA ARG A 48 -5.18 -11.25 1.05
C ARG A 48 -6.09 -11.37 2.25
N ASP A 49 -7.36 -11.00 2.09
CA ASP A 49 -8.40 -11.05 3.12
C ASP A 49 -8.02 -10.32 4.42
N ARG A 50 -7.24 -9.23 4.32
CA ARG A 50 -6.74 -8.47 5.47
C ARG A 50 -7.43 -7.13 5.60
N ARG A 51 -7.59 -6.66 6.84
CA ARG A 51 -7.89 -5.26 7.11
C ARG A 51 -6.61 -4.52 7.52
N VAL A 52 -6.09 -3.61 6.71
CA VAL A 52 -4.86 -2.88 7.03
C VAL A 52 -4.81 -1.50 6.39
N SER A 53 -4.17 -0.54 7.07
CA SER A 53 -3.88 0.77 6.51
C SER A 53 -2.37 0.96 6.31
N LEU A 54 -1.94 1.28 5.10
CA LEU A 54 -0.58 1.70 4.78
C LEU A 54 -0.57 3.23 4.65
N VAL A 55 0.15 3.92 5.52
CA VAL A 55 0.08 5.37 5.65
C VAL A 55 1.50 5.96 5.68
N ALA A 56 1.76 6.96 4.84
CA ALA A 56 2.97 7.76 4.97
C ALA A 56 2.96 8.52 6.30
N ALA A 57 4.03 8.37 7.09
CA ALA A 57 4.19 9.05 8.38
C ALA A 57 4.45 10.56 8.22
N GLY A 58 5.01 10.97 7.07
CA GLY A 58 5.31 12.35 6.73
C GLY A 58 4.34 12.93 5.70
N GLU A 59 4.85 13.86 4.88
CA GLU A 59 4.10 14.49 3.79
C GLU A 59 3.64 13.47 2.74
N ALA A 60 2.49 13.73 2.11
CA ALA A 60 2.03 12.90 0.98
C ALA A 60 3.09 12.90 -0.14
N GLY A 61 3.40 11.71 -0.65
CA GLY A 61 4.46 11.52 -1.64
C GLY A 61 5.85 11.27 -1.07
N SER A 62 6.03 11.36 0.25
CA SER A 62 7.33 11.11 0.91
C SER A 62 7.74 9.64 0.94
N VAL A 63 6.79 8.72 0.74
CA VAL A 63 7.00 7.27 0.72
C VAL A 63 6.74 6.75 -0.69
N THR A 64 7.74 6.10 -1.28
CA THR A 64 7.60 5.39 -2.56
C THR A 64 7.65 3.89 -2.34
N ILE A 65 6.61 3.19 -2.77
CA ILE A 65 6.62 1.73 -2.96
C ILE A 65 6.95 1.49 -4.43
N ASP A 66 8.13 0.92 -4.68
CA ASP A 66 8.68 0.72 -6.02
C ASP A 66 8.74 -0.77 -6.37
N ALA A 67 7.80 -1.20 -7.20
CA ALA A 67 7.74 -2.54 -7.79
C ALA A 67 8.10 -2.52 -9.28
N THR A 68 8.83 -1.50 -9.77
CA THR A 68 9.21 -1.43 -11.20
C THR A 68 10.09 -2.59 -11.66
N GLY A 69 10.93 -3.11 -10.77
CA GLY A 69 11.77 -4.30 -11.02
C GLY A 69 11.08 -5.64 -10.75
N GLU A 70 9.82 -5.64 -10.31
CA GLU A 70 9.09 -6.84 -9.91
C GLU A 70 8.03 -7.21 -10.96
N PRO A 71 7.83 -8.50 -11.28
CA PRO A 71 6.76 -8.95 -12.16
C PRO A 71 5.42 -8.98 -11.39
N ALA A 72 5.04 -7.86 -10.77
CA ALA A 72 3.88 -7.76 -9.89
C ALA A 72 3.39 -6.31 -9.75
N PRO A 73 2.13 -6.10 -9.32
CA PRO A 73 1.68 -4.80 -8.87
C PRO A 73 2.49 -4.28 -7.67
N ALA A 74 2.55 -2.95 -7.51
CA ALA A 74 3.14 -2.36 -6.31
C ALA A 74 2.32 -2.71 -5.06
N VAL A 75 0.98 -2.68 -5.20
CA VAL A 75 0.05 -3.20 -4.20
C VAL A 75 -1.02 -4.06 -4.85
N ALA A 76 -1.12 -5.31 -4.42
CA ALA A 76 -2.20 -6.23 -4.77
C ALA A 76 -3.06 -6.52 -3.54
N CYS A 77 -4.38 -6.34 -3.67
CA CYS A 77 -5.39 -6.60 -2.65
C CYS A 77 -6.36 -7.64 -3.16
N ASP A 78 -6.36 -8.83 -2.56
CA ASP A 78 -7.29 -9.92 -2.84
C ASP A 78 -8.27 -10.02 -1.65
N GLY A 79 -9.42 -9.35 -1.71
CA GLY A 79 -10.37 -9.28 -0.60
C GLY A 79 -9.95 -8.33 0.54
N GLY A 80 -10.69 -8.37 1.65
CA GLY A 80 -10.40 -7.56 2.83
C GLY A 80 -10.76 -6.06 2.70
N GLU A 81 -10.12 -5.23 3.51
CA GLU A 81 -10.32 -3.78 3.56
C GLU A 81 -8.97 -3.07 3.72
N VAL A 82 -8.49 -2.47 2.63
CA VAL A 82 -7.16 -1.86 2.58
C VAL A 82 -7.27 -0.36 2.37
N THR A 83 -6.52 0.41 3.16
CA THR A 83 -6.37 1.86 2.97
C THR A 83 -4.93 2.18 2.60
N LEU A 84 -4.74 2.94 1.52
CA LEU A 84 -3.46 3.46 1.06
C LEU A 84 -3.50 4.99 1.15
N ARG A 85 -2.60 5.60 1.92
CA ARG A 85 -2.64 7.05 2.15
C ARG A 85 -1.28 7.73 2.07
N GLY A 86 -1.17 8.76 1.23
CA GLY A 86 0.02 9.58 1.11
C GLY A 86 1.20 8.91 0.39
N LEU A 87 0.95 7.85 -0.39
CA LEU A 87 1.98 6.99 -0.97
C LEU A 87 2.20 7.28 -2.46
N VAL A 88 3.43 7.11 -2.93
CA VAL A 88 3.76 6.96 -4.35
C VAL A 88 3.88 5.47 -4.66
N LEU A 89 3.09 4.97 -5.59
CA LEU A 89 3.05 3.57 -6.00
C LEU A 89 3.55 3.46 -7.44
N LYS A 90 4.66 2.75 -7.64
CA LYS A 90 5.29 2.59 -8.95
C LYS A 90 5.38 1.12 -9.33
N SER A 91 5.00 0.81 -10.56
CA SER A 91 5.15 -0.52 -11.15
C SER A 91 5.66 -0.42 -12.58
N GLY A 92 6.23 -1.50 -13.10
CA GLY A 92 6.74 -1.60 -14.46
C GLY A 92 5.62 -2.03 -15.42
N ASP A 93 5.66 -3.30 -15.80
CA ASP A 93 4.73 -3.89 -16.78
C ASP A 93 3.40 -4.39 -16.17
N TYR A 94 3.21 -4.17 -14.86
CA TYR A 94 2.05 -4.59 -14.09
C TYR A 94 1.31 -3.37 -13.53
N PRO A 95 0.01 -3.48 -13.18
CA PRO A 95 -0.73 -2.36 -12.62
C PRO A 95 -0.10 -1.81 -11.34
N ALA A 96 -0.14 -0.51 -11.07
CA ALA A 96 0.45 0.00 -9.82
C ALA A 96 -0.35 -0.49 -8.60
N VAL A 97 -1.68 -0.49 -8.73
CA VAL A 97 -2.60 -1.07 -7.74
C VAL A 97 -3.53 -2.06 -8.42
N SER A 98 -3.67 -3.25 -7.83
CA SER A 98 -4.63 -4.26 -8.24
C SER A 98 -5.54 -4.62 -7.07
N ALA A 99 -6.85 -4.53 -7.23
CA ALA A 99 -7.83 -4.90 -6.22
C ALA A 99 -8.85 -5.89 -6.79
N ALA A 100 -8.95 -7.07 -6.20
CA ALA A 100 -9.89 -8.12 -6.56
C ALA A 100 -10.74 -8.48 -5.32
N GLY A 101 -12.05 -8.21 -5.38
CA GLY A 101 -12.92 -8.30 -4.20
C GLY A 101 -12.58 -7.29 -3.07
N GLY A 102 -13.41 -7.27 -2.02
CA GLY A 102 -13.18 -6.42 -0.85
C GLY A 102 -13.34 -4.92 -1.09
N ARG A 103 -12.66 -4.11 -0.28
CA ARG A 103 -12.66 -2.64 -0.34
C ARG A 103 -11.24 -2.10 -0.35
N ILE A 104 -10.96 -1.20 -1.27
CA ILE A 104 -9.73 -0.42 -1.29
C ILE A 104 -10.03 1.07 -1.26
N THR A 105 -9.36 1.78 -0.36
CA THR A 105 -9.41 3.24 -0.23
C THR A 105 -8.04 3.80 -0.57
N ILE A 106 -7.97 4.72 -1.53
CA ILE A 106 -6.74 5.36 -1.96
C ILE A 106 -6.88 6.87 -1.75
N GLU A 107 -6.02 7.45 -0.90
CA GLU A 107 -6.11 8.84 -0.50
C GLU A 107 -4.77 9.56 -0.65
N LYS A 108 -4.74 10.70 -1.37
CA LYS A 108 -3.53 11.53 -1.50
C LYS A 108 -2.33 10.73 -2.05
N CYS A 109 -2.59 9.83 -2.98
CA CYS A 109 -1.58 8.95 -3.55
C CYS A 109 -1.24 9.34 -4.98
N GLU A 110 -0.04 8.97 -5.39
CA GLU A 110 0.41 9.03 -6.76
C GLU A 110 0.58 7.60 -7.25
N VAL A 111 -0.07 7.22 -8.34
CA VAL A 111 0.00 5.87 -8.89
C VAL A 111 0.53 5.94 -10.32
N GLY A 112 1.57 5.18 -10.62
CA GLY A 112 2.19 5.16 -11.93
C GLY A 112 2.60 3.76 -12.32
N ALA A 113 2.21 3.35 -13.53
CA ALA A 113 2.62 2.09 -14.13
C ALA A 113 3.31 2.39 -15.48
N GLY A 114 4.36 1.64 -15.81
CA GLY A 114 5.11 1.83 -17.05
C GLY A 114 4.29 1.51 -18.30
N TYR A 115 3.76 0.29 -18.37
CA TYR A 115 3.00 -0.20 -19.55
C TYR A 115 1.60 -0.71 -19.22
N ALA A 116 1.20 -0.70 -17.94
CA ALA A 116 -0.09 -1.20 -17.47
C ALA A 116 -0.98 -0.08 -16.94
N ALA A 117 -2.17 -0.44 -16.43
CA ALA A 117 -3.07 0.52 -15.80
C ALA A 117 -2.53 1.00 -14.44
N GLY A 118 -2.76 2.26 -14.07
CA GLY A 118 -2.41 2.74 -12.72
C GLY A 118 -3.18 2.00 -11.61
N VAL A 119 -4.48 1.76 -11.82
CA VAL A 119 -5.33 1.00 -10.88
C VAL A 119 -6.25 0.06 -11.66
N ILE A 120 -6.33 -1.21 -11.25
CA ILE A 120 -7.32 -2.17 -11.74
C ILE A 120 -8.18 -2.69 -10.59
N VAL A 121 -9.49 -2.81 -10.83
CA VAL A 121 -10.49 -3.23 -9.85
C VAL A 121 -11.35 -4.33 -10.47
N THR A 122 -11.34 -5.53 -9.89
CA THR A 122 -12.05 -6.72 -10.39
C THR A 122 -12.87 -7.40 -9.28
N ASP A 123 -13.63 -8.44 -9.64
CA ASP A 123 -14.33 -9.32 -8.69
C ASP A 123 -15.21 -8.59 -7.67
N ALA A 124 -15.93 -7.57 -8.16
CA ALA A 124 -16.81 -6.71 -7.36
C ALA A 124 -16.12 -5.96 -6.19
N ALA A 125 -14.80 -5.76 -6.27
CA ALA A 125 -14.08 -4.85 -5.39
C ALA A 125 -14.67 -3.44 -5.43
N GLN A 126 -14.71 -2.78 -4.27
CA GLN A 126 -15.12 -1.39 -4.14
C GLN A 126 -13.89 -0.50 -3.98
N LEU A 127 -13.69 0.41 -4.94
CA LEU A 127 -12.65 1.44 -4.87
C LEU A 127 -13.25 2.79 -4.43
N SER A 128 -12.62 3.41 -3.44
CA SER A 128 -12.75 4.84 -3.15
C SER A 128 -11.42 5.53 -3.42
N ALA A 129 -11.40 6.55 -4.26
CA ALA A 129 -10.19 7.29 -4.61
C ALA A 129 -10.41 8.80 -4.38
N THR A 130 -9.57 9.41 -3.55
CA THR A 130 -9.63 10.83 -3.20
C THR A 130 -8.24 11.45 -3.33
N ASP A 131 -8.12 12.58 -4.03
CA ASP A 131 -6.83 13.25 -4.27
C ASP A 131 -5.76 12.32 -4.87
N VAL A 132 -6.14 11.47 -5.82
CA VAL A 132 -5.24 10.51 -6.47
C VAL A 132 -4.76 11.04 -7.82
N THR A 133 -3.45 11.05 -8.02
CA THR A 133 -2.84 11.35 -9.32
C THR A 133 -2.44 10.06 -10.01
N VAL A 134 -2.99 9.80 -11.20
CA VAL A 134 -2.62 8.65 -12.05
C VAL A 134 -1.67 9.14 -13.14
N ARG A 135 -0.54 8.46 -13.34
CA ARG A 135 0.52 8.83 -14.30
C ARG A 135 0.80 7.70 -15.27
#